data_AF-A0A7C6P7N0-F1
#
_entry.id   AF-A0A7C6P7N0-F1
#
_cell.length_a   1.000
_cell.length_b   1.000
_cell.length_c   1.000
_cell.angle_alpha   90.00
_cell.angle_beta   90.00
_cell.angle_gamma   90.00
#
_symmetry.space_group_name_H-M   'P 1'
#
loop_
_entity.id
_entity.type
_entity.pdbx_description
1 polymer ?
#
loop_
_entity_poly.entity_id
_entity_poly.type
_entity_poly.pdbx_seq_one_letter_code
_entity_poly.pdbx_strand_id
1 'polypeptide(L)' 'MKIGIIADIHGNHLALQAVLEDIPKRGAEQVYCLGDLVGYAPFPNEVIDIIRQVRIPTVMGNYDIVLTGK' A
#
# COMPACT_ATOMS: atom_id res chain seq x y z
N MET A 1 -11.00 2.84 -18.61
CA MET A 1 -11.04 2.43 -17.20
C MET A 1 -10.01 1.34 -16.94
N LYS A 2 -8.86 1.74 -16.41
CA LYS A 2 -7.81 0.82 -15.94
C LYS A 2 -7.62 0.99 -14.44
N ILE A 3 -7.52 -0.13 -13.73
CA ILE A 3 -7.39 -0.16 -12.26
C ILE A 3 -6.02 -0.74 -11.90
N GLY A 4 -5.31 -0.07 -10.99
CA GLY A 4 -4.11 -0.58 -10.35
C GLY A 4 -4.46 -1.30 -9.05
N ILE A 5 -3.93 -2.51 -8.86
CA ILE A 5 -4.05 -3.25 -7.60
C ILE A 5 -2.65 -3.45 -7.06
N ILE A 6 -2.43 -3.06 -5.81
CA ILE A 6 -1.18 -3.26 -5.07
C ILE A 6 -1.46 -4.08 -3.80
N ALA A 7 -0.45 -4.78 -3.28
CA ALA A 7 -0.59 -5.65 -2.12
C ALA A 7 0.78 -5.87 -1.46
N ASP A 8 0.81 -6.48 -0.28
CA ASP A 8 2.01 -7.03 0.37
C ASP A 8 3.17 -6.03 0.46
N ILE A 9 2.86 -4.79 0.86
CA ILE A 9 3.85 -3.70 0.90
C ILE A 9 4.86 -3.95 2.03
N HIS A 10 4.39 -4.48 3.16
CA HIS A 10 5.18 -4.93 4.30
C HIS A 10 6.22 -3.93 4.79
N GLY A 11 5.87 -2.63 4.88
CA GLY A 11 6.78 -1.57 5.32
C GLY A 11 7.84 -1.17 4.28
N ASN A 12 7.73 -1.63 3.03
CA ASN A 12 8.68 -1.31 1.97
C ASN A 12 8.31 0.03 1.30
N HIS A 13 8.65 1.11 2.00
CA HIS A 13 8.40 2.48 1.55
C HIS A 13 8.97 2.80 0.17
N LEU A 14 10.20 2.36 -0.13
CA LEU A 14 10.85 2.65 -1.41
C LEU A 14 10.16 1.95 -2.59
N ALA A 15 9.75 0.69 -2.41
CA ALA A 15 8.98 -0.01 -3.44
C ALA A 15 7.61 0.63 -3.65
N LEU A 16 6.93 1.03 -2.56
CA LEU A 16 5.65 1.73 -2.66
C LEU A 16 5.78 3.04 -3.46
N GLN A 17 6.78 3.88 -3.14
CA GLN A 17 7.03 5.12 -3.89
C GLN A 17 7.24 4.85 -5.39
N ALA A 18 8.11 3.90 -5.73
CA ALA A 18 8.39 3.55 -7.11
C ALA A 18 7.12 3.09 -7.87
N VAL A 19 6.27 2.29 -7.23
CA VAL A 19 5.01 1.83 -7.83
C VAL A 19 4.00 2.97 -7.98
N LEU A 20 3.88 3.85 -6.99
CA LEU A 20 2.97 5.01 -7.06
C LEU A 20 3.38 6.00 -8.15
N GLU A 21 4.68 6.12 -8.44
CA GLU A 21 5.17 6.92 -9.58
C GLU A 21 4.91 6.24 -10.94
N ASP A 22 4.81 4.91 -10.99
CA ASP A 22 4.64 4.14 -12.23
C ASP A 22 3.16 3.96 -12.62
N ILE A 23 2.27 3.78 -11.64
CA ILE A 23 0.82 3.65 -11.83
C ILE A 23 0.21 4.71 -12.79
N PRO A 24 0.43 6.02 -12.60
CA PRO A 24 -0.15 7.02 -13.49
C PRO A 24 0.43 6.95 -14.91
N LYS A 25 1.72 6.60 -15.05
CA LYS A 25 2.38 6.39 -16.36
C LYS A 25 1.76 5.22 -17.12
N ARG A 26 1.21 4.23 -16.41
CA ARG A 26 0.46 3.11 -16.99
C ARG A 26 -0.99 3.44 -17.31
N GLY A 27 -1.48 4.64 -17.01
CA GLY A 27 -2.84 5.08 -17.27
C GLY A 27 -3.89 4.46 -16.34
N ALA A 28 -3.50 4.03 -15.14
CA ALA A 28 -4.45 3.59 -14.13
C ALA A 28 -5.21 4.80 -13.55
N GLU A 29 -6.54 4.73 -13.58
CA GLU A 29 -7.44 5.80 -13.15
C GLU A 29 -7.87 5.63 -11.68
N GLN A 30 -7.77 4.41 -11.15
CA GLN A 30 -8.08 4.05 -9.77
C GLN A 30 -7.03 3.09 -9.22
N VAL A 31 -6.77 3.15 -7.92
CA VAL A 31 -5.83 2.27 -7.22
C VAL A 31 -6.47 1.71 -5.97
N TYR A 32 -6.30 0.41 -5.72
CA TYR A 32 -6.73 -0.27 -4.50
C TYR A 32 -5.58 -1.08 -3.91
N CYS A 33 -5.56 -1.23 -2.58
CA CYS A 33 -4.57 -2.02 -1.88
C CYS A 33 -5.21 -3.24 -1.19
N LEU A 34 -4.57 -4.41 -1.31
CA LEU A 34 -5.04 -5.65 -0.69
C LEU A 34 -4.53 -5.88 0.74
N GLY A 35 -3.87 -4.88 1.32
CA GLY A 35 -3.40 -4.91 2.71
C GLY A 35 -1.96 -5.38 2.84
N ASP A 36 -1.63 -5.86 4.04
CA ASP A 36 -0.28 -6.22 4.46
C ASP A 36 0.68 -5.04 4.30
N LEU A 37 0.28 -3.91 4.90
CA LEU A 37 1.01 -2.65 4.84
C LEU A 37 2.31 -2.69 5.67
N VAL A 38 2.34 -3.54 6.68
CA VAL A 38 3.37 -3.60 7.72
C VAL A 38 3.91 -5.02 7.89
N GLY A 39 4.94 -5.20 8.73
CA GLY A 39 5.41 -6.52 9.16
C GLY A 39 6.92 -6.73 9.02
N TYR A 40 7.49 -6.56 7.83
CA TYR A 40 8.86 -7.03 7.53
C TYR A 40 9.90 -5.92 7.38
N ALA A 41 9.65 -4.94 6.52
CA ALA A 41 10.61 -3.92 6.15
C ALA A 41 10.54 -2.70 7.10
N PRO A 42 11.59 -1.86 7.16
CA PRO A 42 11.83 -0.98 8.30
C PRO A 42 11.01 0.31 8.34
N PHE A 43 10.12 0.55 7.35
CA PHE A 43 9.39 1.81 7.21
C PHE A 43 7.85 1.64 7.27
N PRO A 44 7.30 1.02 8.33
CA PRO A 44 5.86 0.79 8.44
C PRO A 44 5.07 2.10 8.57
N ASN A 45 5.59 3.09 9.29
CA ASN A 45 4.89 4.36 9.51
C ASN A 45 4.80 5.16 8.21
N GLU A 46 5.89 5.22 7.46
CA GLU A 46 5.98 5.93 6.19
C GLU A 46 5.06 5.29 5.13
N VAL A 47 4.93 3.96 5.13
CA VAL A 47 3.94 3.27 4.29
C VAL A 47 2.52 3.68 4.68
N ILE A 48 2.18 3.63 5.97
CA ILE A 48 0.84 4.01 6.45
C ILE A 48 0.53 5.47 6.11
N ASP A 49 1.48 6.38 6.31
CA ASP A 49 1.32 7.80 6.04
C ASP A 49 1.09 8.07 4.55
N ILE A 50 1.83 7.42 3.65
CA ILE A 50 1.61 7.51 2.21
C ILE A 50 0.23 6.99 1.82
N ILE A 51 -0.16 5.79 2.29
CA ILE A 51 -1.47 5.19 1.97
C ILE A 51 -2.60 6.15 2.39
N ARG A 52 -2.49 6.76 3.57
CA ARG A 52 -3.45 7.76 4.08
C ARG A 52 -3.43 9.05 3.26
N GLN A 53 -2.26 9.58 2.94
CA GLN A 53 -2.09 10.83 2.20
C GLN A 53 -2.69 10.72 0.79
N VAL A 54 -2.42 9.60 0.09
CA VAL A 54 -2.92 9.34 -1.27
C VAL A 54 -4.37 8.83 -1.23
N ARG A 55 -4.90 8.49 -0.06
CA ARG A 55 -6.27 7.99 0.16
C ARG A 55 -6.57 6.72 -0.65
N ILE A 56 -5.61 5.80 -0.70
CA ILE A 56 -5.80 4.52 -1.39
C ILE A 56 -6.75 3.66 -0.54
N PRO A 57 -7.89 3.20 -1.08
CA PRO A 57 -8.74 2.27 -0.37
C PRO A 57 -8.00 0.94 -0.17
N THR A 58 -7.95 0.49 1.08
CA THR A 58 -7.14 -0.66 1.50
C THR A 58 -7.98 -1.62 2.32
N VAL A 59 -7.99 -2.90 1.94
CA VAL A 59 -8.52 -3.96 2.81
C VAL A 59 -7.46 -4.40 3.81
N MET A 60 -7.88 -5.00 4.92
CA MET A 60 -6.99 -5.43 5.99
C MET A 60 -6.36 -6.79 5.66
N GLY A 61 -5.03 -6.84 5.63
CA GLY A 61 -4.27 -8.08 5.46
C GLY A 61 -3.98 -8.80 6.78
N ASN A 62 -3.45 -10.02 6.73
CA ASN A 62 -3.17 -10.79 7.95
C ASN A 62 -2.05 -10.19 8.81
N TYR A 63 -1.03 -9.56 8.22
CA TYR A 63 0.00 -8.87 8.99
C TYR A 63 -0.54 -7.61 9.68
N ASP A 64 -1.50 -6.94 9.06
CA ASP A 64 -2.18 -5.79 9.67
C ASP A 64 -3.04 -6.23 10.87
N ILE A 65 -3.71 -7.39 10.76
CA ILE A 65 -4.51 -7.99 11.85
C ILE A 65 -3.64 -8.27 13.08
N VAL A 66 -2.51 -8.96 12.88
CA VAL A 66 -1.60 -9.34 13.97
C VAL A 66 -1.16 -8.13 14.79
N LEU A 67 -0.93 -6.98 14.15
CA LEU A 67 -0.52 -5.75 14.83
C LEU A 67 -1.68 -4.98 15.47
N THR A 68 -2.87 -5.05 14.90
CA THR A 68 -4.05 -4.32 15.40
C THR A 68 -4.80 -5.07 16.50
N GLY A 69 -4.48 -6.35 16.73
CA GLY A 69 -5.09 -7.18 17.77
C GLY A 69 -6.59 -7.44 17.54
N LYS A 70 -7.02 -7.37 16.27
CA LYS A 70 -8.39 -7.65 15.85
C LYS A 70 -8.62 -9.13 15.56
#